data_AF-A0A6B0BGL7-F1
#
_entry.id   AF-A0A6B0BGL7-F1
#
_cell.length_a   1.000
_cell.length_b   1.000
_cell.length_c   1.000
_cell.angle_alpha   90.00
_cell.angle_beta   90.00
_cell.angle_gamma   90.00
#
_symmetry.space_group_name_H-M   'P 1'
#
loop_
_entity.id
_entity.type
_entity.pdbx_description
1 polymer ?
#
loop_
_entity_poly.entity_id
_entity_poly.type
_entity_poly.pdbx_seq_one_letter_code
_entity_poly.pdbx_strand_id
1 'polypeptide(L)'
;MGNHFQYAFENKRYHTWNYHLKNKFGQKIFKVALDGGFDCPNRDGTVAHGGCTFCSAAGSGDFAGNRADSIAVQFKEIKEKMHEKWHEG
;
A
#
# COMPACT_ATOMS: atom_id res chain seq x y z
N MET A 1 -19.07 -10.12 -28.90
CA MET A 1 -19.45 -8.76 -28.44
C MET A 1 -19.23 -8.73 -26.94
N GLY A 2 -18.16 -8.07 -26.50
CA GLY A 2 -17.61 -8.24 -25.16
C GLY A 2 -18.55 -7.70 -24.10
N ASN A 3 -18.80 -8.48 -23.06
CA ASN A 3 -19.54 -8.04 -21.87
C ASN A 3 -18.68 -7.00 -21.12
N HIS A 4 -18.86 -5.71 -21.46
CA HIS A 4 -18.12 -4.61 -20.88
C HIS A 4 -18.73 -4.32 -19.50
N PHE A 5 -18.10 -4.86 -18.46
CA PHE A 5 -18.52 -4.60 -17.09
C PHE A 5 -18.43 -3.09 -16.81
N GLN A 6 -19.54 -2.48 -16.36
CA GLN A 6 -19.72 -1.03 -16.27
C GLN A 6 -18.69 -0.32 -15.38
N TYR A 7 -18.11 -1.01 -14.39
CA TYR A 7 -17.27 -0.42 -13.35
C TYR A 7 -15.79 -0.83 -13.43
N ALA A 8 -15.27 -1.02 -14.64
CA ALA A 8 -13.86 -1.29 -14.87
C ALA A 8 -13.31 -0.42 -16.00
N PHE A 9 -12.06 0.02 -15.84
CA PHE A 9 -11.26 0.34 -17.01
C PHE A 9 -10.69 -0.99 -17.49
N GLU A 10 -10.81 -1.29 -18.79
CA GLU A 10 -10.45 -2.57 -19.43
C GLU A 10 -11.47 -3.72 -19.25
N ASN A 11 -11.13 -4.89 -19.80
CA ASN A 11 -11.97 -6.10 -19.82
C ASN A 11 -11.94 -6.86 -18.47
N LYS A 12 -12.10 -6.15 -17.35
CA LYS A 12 -12.20 -6.76 -16.01
C LYS A 12 -13.67 -6.98 -15.66
N ARG A 13 -13.99 -8.13 -15.06
CA ARG A 13 -15.36 -8.53 -14.68
C ARG A 13 -15.74 -8.13 -13.25
N TYR A 14 -15.05 -7.13 -12.69
CA TYR A 14 -15.26 -6.67 -11.32
C TYR A 14 -14.92 -5.19 -11.19
N HIS A 15 -15.45 -4.57 -10.15
CA HIS A 15 -15.20 -3.16 -9.87
C HIS A 15 -13.79 -2.98 -9.33
N THR A 16 -12.88 -2.48 -10.17
CA THR A 16 -11.48 -2.34 -9.74
C THR A 16 -11.31 -1.12 -8.84
N TRP A 17 -10.43 -1.22 -7.85
CA TRP A 17 -10.12 -0.08 -6.97
C TRP A 17 -9.55 1.12 -7.74
N ASN A 18 -8.75 0.84 -8.77
CA ASN A 18 -8.24 1.85 -9.70
C ASN A 18 -9.38 2.58 -10.44
N TYR A 19 -10.41 1.85 -10.87
CA TYR A 19 -11.61 2.45 -11.47
C TYR A 19 -12.31 3.38 -10.48
N HIS A 20 -12.61 2.89 -9.28
CA HIS A 20 -13.30 3.69 -8.27
C HIS A 20 -12.56 5.00 -7.98
N LEU A 21 -11.27 4.91 -7.67
CA LEU A 21 -10.47 6.06 -7.24
C LEU A 21 -10.27 7.08 -8.36
N LYS A 22 -9.98 6.64 -9.59
CA LYS A 22 -9.78 7.58 -10.70
C LYS A 22 -11.07 8.33 -11.06
N ASN A 23 -12.23 7.66 -11.01
CA ASN A 23 -13.51 8.33 -11.24
C ASN A 23 -13.86 9.29 -10.10
N LYS A 24 -13.52 8.95 -8.85
CA LYS A 24 -13.79 9.80 -7.69
C LYS A 24 -12.89 11.04 -7.62
N PHE A 25 -11.61 10.91 -7.96
CA PHE A 25 -10.59 11.95 -7.76
C PHE A 25 -10.07 12.57 -9.06
N GLY A 26 -10.50 12.09 -10.23
CA GLY A 26 -10.11 12.62 -11.54
C GLY A 26 -8.70 12.26 -12.00
N GLN A 27 -7.90 11.60 -11.15
CA GLN A 27 -6.50 11.26 -11.43
C GLN A 27 -6.13 9.88 -10.91
N LYS A 28 -4.94 9.39 -11.29
CA LYS A 28 -4.39 8.15 -10.72
C LYS A 28 -4.18 8.37 -9.23
N ILE A 29 -4.54 7.38 -8.41
CA ILE A 29 -4.20 7.37 -6.99
C ILE A 29 -3.30 6.15 -6.76
N PHE A 30 -2.20 6.35 -6.02
CA PHE A 30 -1.29 5.29 -5.59
C PHE A 30 -1.07 5.35 -4.08
N LYS A 31 -0.54 4.26 -3.53
CA LYS A 31 -0.28 4.13 -2.10
C LYS A 31 1.16 4.51 -1.82
N VAL A 32 1.37 5.29 -0.75
CA VAL A 32 2.68 5.55 -0.16
C VAL A 32 2.75 4.71 1.12
N ALA A 33 3.51 3.62 1.10
CA ALA A 33 3.69 2.76 2.27
C ALA A 33 4.65 3.42 3.27
N LEU A 34 4.38 3.36 4.56
CA LEU A 34 5.20 4.00 5.60
C LEU A 34 5.37 3.01 6.76
N ASP A 35 6.56 2.92 7.35
CA ASP A 35 6.78 2.18 8.60
C ASP A 35 6.66 3.15 9.78
N GLY A 36 5.58 2.99 10.54
CA GLY A 36 5.31 3.76 11.76
C GLY A 36 6.11 3.32 12.99
N GLY A 37 6.95 2.28 12.86
CA GLY A 37 7.67 1.70 13.99
C GLY A 37 6.79 0.86 14.92
N PHE A 38 5.56 0.54 14.49
CA PHE A 38 4.66 -0.30 15.26
C PHE A 38 5.15 -1.75 15.29
N ASP A 39 4.80 -2.44 16.37
CA ASP A 39 4.96 -3.89 16.47
C ASP A 39 3.60 -4.58 16.70
N CYS A 40 3.58 -5.90 16.52
CA CYS A 40 2.38 -6.71 16.66
C CYS A 40 2.29 -7.30 18.07
N PRO A 41 1.11 -7.30 18.72
CA PRO A 41 0.93 -7.87 20.05
C PRO A 41 1.22 -9.39 20.14
N ASN A 42 1.25 -10.08 18.99
CA ASN A 42 1.65 -11.49 18.91
C ASN A 42 3.18 -11.68 18.77
N ARG A 43 3.93 -10.59 18.54
CA ARG A 43 5.39 -10.56 18.42
C ARG A 43 6.02 -9.95 19.67
N ASP A 44 5.47 -8.84 20.14
CA ASP A 44 5.96 -8.13 21.32
C ASP A 44 5.69 -8.88 22.65
N GLY A 45 4.85 -9.92 22.62
CA GLY A 45 4.53 -10.75 23.77
C GLY A 45 3.29 -10.34 24.57
N THR A 46 2.61 -9.26 24.19
CA THR A 46 1.44 -8.73 24.94
C THR A 46 0.25 -9.68 24.89
N VAL A 47 0.01 -10.33 23.75
CA VAL A 47 -1.10 -11.29 23.55
C VAL A 47 -0.60 -12.71 23.30
N ALA A 48 0.49 -12.87 22.54
CA ALA A 48 1.12 -14.14 22.23
C ALA A 48 2.61 -13.95 21.92
N HIS A 49 3.35 -15.06 21.77
CA HIS A 49 4.77 -15.05 21.44
C HIS A 49 5.04 -15.68 20.08
N GLY A 50 6.12 -15.24 19.41
CA GLY A 50 6.66 -15.84 18.19
C GLY A 50 6.14 -15.25 16.88
N GLY A 51 5.07 -14.44 16.90
CA GLY A 51 4.46 -13.88 15.70
C GLY A 51 3.65 -14.89 14.88
N CYS A 52 3.01 -14.40 13.81
CA CYS A 52 2.30 -15.26 12.88
C CYS A 52 3.31 -16.03 12.00
N THR A 53 2.94 -17.22 11.51
CA THR A 53 3.80 -18.03 10.63
C THR A 53 4.19 -17.33 9.31
N PHE A 54 3.44 -16.30 8.91
CA PHE A 54 3.70 -15.47 7.73
C PHE A 54 4.39 -14.13 8.06
N CYS A 55 4.63 -13.81 9.34
CA CYS A 55 5.37 -12.61 9.70
C CYS A 55 6.82 -12.74 9.21
N SER A 56 7.33 -11.70 8.58
CA SER A 56 8.77 -11.60 8.35
C SER A 56 9.49 -11.15 9.62
N ALA A 57 10.82 -11.16 9.57
CA ALA A 57 11.65 -10.63 10.65
C ALA A 57 11.40 -9.14 10.92
N ALA A 58 11.02 -8.36 9.90
CA ALA A 58 10.70 -6.93 10.03
C ALA A 58 9.25 -6.67 10.49
N GLY A 59 8.36 -7.67 10.46
CA GLY A 59 6.98 -7.54 10.93
C GLY A 59 6.10 -6.68 10.02
N SER A 60 5.21 -5.87 10.60
CA SER A 60 4.21 -5.07 9.83
C SER A 60 4.81 -3.94 9.00
N GLY A 61 6.05 -3.53 9.31
CA GLY A 61 6.77 -2.51 8.54
C GLY A 61 7.52 -3.08 7.33
N ASP A 62 7.47 -4.40 7.12
CA ASP A 62 8.21 -5.01 6.02
C ASP A 62 7.71 -4.52 4.67
N PHE A 63 8.66 -4.21 3.78
CA PHE A 63 8.44 -3.57 2.48
C PHE A 63 7.84 -2.15 2.50
N ALA A 64 7.76 -1.51 3.66
CA ALA A 64 7.40 -0.10 3.78
C ALA A 64 8.66 0.80 3.71
N GLY A 65 8.57 2.01 4.27
CA GLY A 65 9.72 2.89 4.40
C GLY A 65 10.74 2.39 5.41
N ASN A 66 11.93 2.99 5.40
CA ASN A 66 12.96 2.65 6.36
C ASN A 66 12.57 3.16 7.76
N ARG A 67 12.44 2.24 8.72
CA ARG A 67 12.08 2.51 10.12
C ARG A 67 13.00 3.51 10.82
N ALA A 68 14.27 3.58 10.41
CA ALA A 68 15.23 4.51 11.00
C ALA A 68 14.95 5.97 10.61
N ASP A 69 14.19 6.19 9.53
CA ASP A 69 13.88 7.52 9.01
C ASP A 69 12.57 8.05 9.57
N SER A 70 12.49 9.38 9.71
CA SER A 70 11.24 10.04 10.08
C SER A 70 10.15 9.79 9.04
N ILE A 71 8.88 9.81 9.47
CA ILE A 71 7.73 9.63 8.56
C ILE A 71 7.74 10.63 7.39
N ALA A 72 8.19 11.86 7.63
CA ALA A 72 8.29 12.88 6.58
C ALA A 72 9.32 12.49 5.50
N VAL A 73 10.47 11.94 5.91
CA VAL A 73 11.51 11.44 5.00
C VAL A 73 11.00 10.23 4.23
N GLN A 74 10.44 9.23 4.92
CA GLN A 74 9.86 8.05 4.29
C GLN A 74 8.79 8.43 3.25
N PHE A 75 7.89 9.35 3.60
CA PHE A 75 6.85 9.82 2.69
C PHE A 75 7.42 10.46 1.43
N LYS A 76 8.40 11.36 1.59
CA LYS A 76 9.03 12.04 0.45
C LYS A 76 9.69 11.02 -0.49
N GLU A 77 10.54 10.15 0.04
CA GLU A 77 11.29 9.19 -0.78
C GLU A 77 10.38 8.19 -1.51
N ILE A 78 9.37 7.67 -0.82
CA ILE A 78 8.48 6.67 -1.40
C ILE A 78 7.56 7.32 -2.42
N LYS A 79 7.07 8.54 -2.14
CA LYS A 79 6.33 9.33 -3.13
C LYS A 79 7.17 9.58 -4.39
N GLU A 80 8.43 9.99 -4.24
CA GLU A 80 9.34 10.22 -5.37
C GLU A 80 9.53 8.93 -6.21
N LYS A 81 9.75 7.78 -5.56
CA LYS A 81 9.82 6.47 -6.25
C LYS A 81 8.51 6.13 -6.98
N MET A 82 7.34 6.42 -6.38
CA MET A 82 6.06 6.17 -7.07
C MET A 82 5.90 7.05 -8.31
N HIS A 83 6.46 8.26 -8.29
CA HIS A 83 6.43 9.17 -9.45
C HIS A 83 7.32 8.74 -10.62
N GLU A 84 8.31 7.86 -10.40
CA GLU A 84 9.04 7.22 -11.50
C GLU A 84 8.12 6.33 -12.36
N LYS A 85 7.09 5.74 -11.73
CA LYS A 85 6.11 4.89 -12.41
C LYS A 85 4.86 5.67 -12.86
N TRP A 86 4.43 6.66 -12.07
CA TRP A 86 3.24 7.45 -12.32
C TRP A 86 3.54 8.94 -12.16
N HIS A 87 3.73 9.63 -13.28
CA HIS A 87 4.08 11.05 -13.30
C HIS A 87 3.04 11.97 -12.63
N GLU A 88 1.78 11.56 -12.65
CA GLU A 88 0.66 12.27 -12.01
C GLU A 88 -0.07 11.36 -11.01
N GLY A 89 -0.53 11.95 -9.91
CA GLY A 89 -1.26 11.28 -8.82
C GLY A 89 -0.78 11.62 -7.43
#